data_AF-A0A3B9HW11-F1
#
_entry.id   AF-A0A3B9HW11-F1
#
_cell.length_a   1.000
_cell.length_b   1.000
_cell.length_c   1.000
_cell.angle_alpha   90.00
_cell.angle_beta   90.00
_cell.angle_gamma   90.00
#
_symmetry.space_group_name_H-M   'P 1'
#
loop_
_entity.id
_entity.type
_entity.pdbx_description
1 polymer ?
#
loop_
_entity_poly.entity_id
_entity_poly.type
_entity_poly.pdbx_seq_one_letter_code
_entity_poly.pdbx_strand_id
1 'polypeptide(L)'
;KLLNDGFSLRRAFTSLVNTMHEARGTDLPYAVFTVVRVLNNGETTVLAYEMPEAIFVGRHSASVLKRRNFTLGNDVISESNLFLEPGEALLLYSDGITLAGIGGKTRLGWSSEEVCRFVNSQLVSGTGKKMLAKYIHEQALNLWGKHCGDDCTVIGALCRPGKVVSVFSGPPADRAHDARVVEEFLALPGQKIVCGATTAQLVARHLSRKLQINTADASLIAPPGYSLEGIDLVTEGAVTLNQLFNIIDADPLSFEVESSVTRLYEALADADRINFVVGNSSNVGHADIAFKQQGIMPRHKVIDLLAQKLRTEGRLIDIKQV
;
A
#
# COMPACT_ATOMS: atom_id res chain seq x y z
N LYS A 1 -10.88 9.38 -14.29
CA LYS A 1 -11.53 8.75 -15.47
C LYS A 1 -10.51 8.42 -16.56
N LEU A 2 -9.83 9.40 -17.17
CA LEU A 2 -8.84 9.17 -18.24
C LEU A 2 -7.78 8.09 -17.91
N LEU A 3 -7.15 8.15 -16.73
CA LEU A 3 -6.16 7.14 -16.33
C LEU A 3 -6.79 5.74 -16.16
N ASN A 4 -8.01 5.66 -15.63
CA ASN A 4 -8.74 4.40 -15.45
C ASN A 4 -9.19 3.81 -16.80
N ASP A 5 -9.44 4.65 -17.80
CA ASP A 5 -9.80 4.26 -19.15
C ASP A 5 -8.56 3.88 -20.00
N GLY A 6 -7.38 3.79 -19.40
CA GLY A 6 -6.15 3.30 -20.04
C GLY A 6 -5.35 4.38 -20.79
N PHE A 7 -5.67 5.67 -20.63
CA PHE A 7 -4.87 6.73 -21.23
C PHE A 7 -3.51 6.84 -20.54
N SER A 8 -2.46 7.10 -21.32
CA SER A 8 -1.14 7.38 -20.75
C SER A 8 -1.16 8.63 -19.88
N LEU A 9 -0.28 8.67 -18.86
CA LEU A 9 -0.15 9.82 -17.96
C LEU A 9 0.00 11.14 -18.73
N ARG A 10 0.88 11.17 -19.73
CA ARG A 10 1.12 12.37 -20.55
C ARG A 10 -0.11 12.78 -21.34
N ARG A 11 -0.85 11.84 -21.92
CA ARG A 11 -2.06 12.15 -22.69
C ARG A 11 -3.17 12.68 -21.79
N ALA A 12 -3.39 12.04 -20.63
CA ALA A 12 -4.36 12.52 -19.65
C ALA A 12 -4.02 13.91 -19.14
N PHE A 13 -2.74 14.15 -18.80
CA PHE A 13 -2.24 15.46 -18.39
C PHE A 13 -2.44 16.52 -19.48
N THR A 14 -2.05 16.22 -20.72
CA THR A 14 -2.18 17.12 -21.87
C THR A 14 -3.63 17.53 -22.10
N SER A 15 -4.56 16.55 -22.07
CA SER A 15 -5.98 16.83 -22.21
C SER A 15 -6.49 17.78 -21.12
N LEU A 16 -6.04 17.59 -19.88
CA LEU A 16 -6.46 18.45 -18.77
C LEU A 16 -5.90 19.87 -18.90
N VAL A 17 -4.63 20.02 -19.31
CA VAL A 17 -4.03 21.34 -19.59
C VAL A 17 -4.80 22.08 -20.66
N ASN A 18 -5.14 21.42 -21.78
CA ASN A 18 -5.92 22.05 -22.85
C ASN A 18 -7.28 22.55 -22.36
N THR A 19 -7.99 21.75 -21.53
CA THR A 19 -9.25 22.20 -20.91
C THR A 19 -9.05 23.41 -20.00
N MET A 20 -7.98 23.45 -19.21
CA MET A 20 -7.69 24.61 -18.35
C MET A 20 -7.25 25.85 -19.15
N HIS A 21 -6.58 25.66 -20.28
CA HIS A 21 -6.25 26.74 -21.20
C HIS A 21 -7.50 27.41 -21.76
N GLU A 22 -8.47 26.62 -22.21
CA GLU A 22 -9.76 27.13 -22.70
C GLU A 22 -10.56 27.85 -21.61
N ALA A 23 -10.44 27.41 -20.35
CA ALA A 23 -11.08 28.07 -19.22
C ALA A 23 -10.41 29.38 -18.80
N ARG A 24 -9.12 29.59 -19.14
CA ARG A 24 -8.34 30.74 -18.68
C ARG A 24 -8.95 32.05 -19.21
N GLY A 25 -9.27 32.96 -18.27
CA GLY A 25 -9.86 34.27 -18.61
C GLY A 25 -11.33 34.20 -19.01
N THR A 26 -12.01 33.08 -18.74
CA THR A 26 -13.45 32.89 -18.92
C THR A 26 -14.13 32.71 -17.55
N ASP A 27 -15.46 32.58 -17.54
CA ASP A 27 -16.24 32.27 -16.33
C ASP A 27 -16.24 30.76 -15.97
N LEU A 28 -15.52 29.93 -16.74
CA LEU A 28 -15.40 28.50 -16.46
C LEU A 28 -14.47 28.24 -15.28
N PRO A 29 -14.71 27.18 -14.48
CA PRO A 29 -13.80 26.80 -13.41
C PRO A 29 -12.38 26.55 -13.92
N TYR A 30 -11.41 27.23 -13.32
CA TYR A 30 -9.98 27.09 -13.59
C TYR A 30 -9.27 26.46 -12.38
N ALA A 31 -8.34 25.53 -12.64
CA ALA A 31 -7.51 24.94 -11.62
C ALA A 31 -6.08 24.70 -12.13
N VAL A 32 -5.10 25.06 -11.31
CA VAL A 32 -3.72 24.61 -11.44
C VAL A 32 -3.57 23.24 -10.77
N PHE A 33 -2.62 22.42 -11.23
CA PHE A 33 -2.51 21.06 -10.70
C PHE A 33 -1.14 20.43 -10.91
N THR A 34 -0.82 19.46 -10.05
CA THR A 34 0.33 18.56 -10.20
C THR A 34 -0.16 17.11 -10.19
N VAL A 35 0.38 16.30 -11.10
CA VAL A 35 0.16 14.86 -11.14
C VAL A 35 1.49 14.16 -10.89
N VAL A 36 1.51 13.25 -9.91
CA VAL A 36 2.65 12.40 -9.62
C VAL A 36 2.27 10.96 -9.87
N ARG A 37 3.13 10.24 -10.62
CA ARG A 37 3.05 8.79 -10.75
C ARG A 37 4.31 8.18 -10.18
N VAL A 38 4.14 7.35 -9.15
CA VAL A 38 5.20 6.53 -8.55
C VAL A 38 4.92 5.08 -8.92
N LEU A 39 5.86 4.43 -9.59
CA LEU A 39 5.80 2.99 -9.89
C LEU A 39 6.41 2.18 -8.75
N ASN A 40 6.10 0.89 -8.68
CA ASN A 40 6.57 -0.01 -7.61
C ASN A 40 8.10 -0.20 -7.57
N ASN A 41 8.80 0.13 -8.66
CA ASN A 41 10.27 0.14 -8.73
C ASN A 41 10.89 1.48 -8.27
N GLY A 42 10.07 2.43 -7.80
CA GLY A 42 10.50 3.77 -7.40
C GLY A 42 10.54 4.79 -8.54
N GLU A 43 10.38 4.37 -9.80
CA GLU A 43 10.33 5.30 -10.93
C GLU A 43 9.18 6.28 -10.76
N THR A 44 9.53 7.57 -10.71
CA THR A 44 8.62 8.65 -10.38
C THR A 44 8.64 9.71 -11.47
N THR A 45 7.45 10.04 -11.97
CA THR A 45 7.21 11.16 -12.89
C THR A 45 6.33 12.19 -12.21
N VAL A 46 6.77 13.45 -12.20
CA VAL A 46 6.02 14.61 -11.71
C VAL A 46 5.73 15.51 -12.89
N LEU A 47 4.46 15.81 -13.16
CA LEU A 47 4.01 16.78 -14.15
C LEU A 47 3.21 17.87 -13.44
N ALA A 48 3.59 19.13 -13.62
CA ALA A 48 2.92 20.25 -12.97
C ALA A 48 2.56 21.34 -13.97
N TYR A 49 1.32 21.83 -13.84
CA TYR A 49 0.78 22.99 -14.53
C TYR A 49 0.58 24.10 -13.49
N GLU A 50 1.49 25.07 -13.50
CA GLU A 50 1.53 26.28 -12.64
C GLU A 50 1.58 26.08 -11.12
N MET A 51 1.54 24.84 -10.64
CA MET A 51 1.64 24.51 -9.23
C MET A 51 3.05 24.76 -8.64
N PRO A 52 3.18 25.04 -7.33
CA PRO A 52 4.47 25.15 -6.66
C PRO A 52 5.40 23.94 -6.84
N GLU A 53 6.71 24.16 -6.72
CA GLU A 53 7.70 23.09 -6.83
C GLU A 53 7.57 22.06 -5.71
N ALA A 54 7.58 20.78 -6.08
CA ALA A 54 7.68 19.71 -5.11
C ALA A 54 9.04 19.73 -4.38
N ILE A 55 9.08 19.20 -3.16
CA ILE A 55 10.31 19.00 -2.39
C ILE A 55 10.69 17.54 -2.42
N PHE A 56 11.88 17.24 -2.91
CA PHE A 56 12.50 15.93 -2.75
C PHE A 56 13.13 15.84 -1.36
N VAL A 57 12.82 14.76 -0.64
CA VAL A 57 13.34 14.47 0.69
C VAL A 57 14.19 13.21 0.60
N GLY A 58 15.49 13.40 0.50
CA GLY A 58 16.47 12.31 0.56
C GLY A 58 16.62 11.75 1.97
N ARG A 59 17.60 10.87 2.18
CA ARG A 59 17.80 10.20 3.48
C ARG A 59 18.11 11.19 4.61
N HIS A 60 18.95 12.20 4.33
CA HIS A 60 19.50 13.13 5.33
C HIS A 60 19.21 14.61 5.05
N SER A 61 18.75 14.93 3.86
CA SER A 61 18.49 16.31 3.44
C SER A 61 17.33 16.39 2.47
N ALA A 62 16.80 17.59 2.29
CA ALA A 62 15.77 17.90 1.32
C ALA A 62 16.25 19.00 0.35
N SER A 63 15.70 18.97 -0.86
CA SER A 63 15.95 19.96 -1.90
C SER A 63 14.68 20.23 -2.69
N VAL A 64 14.52 21.46 -3.17
CA VAL A 64 13.50 21.76 -4.18
C VAL A 64 13.75 20.89 -5.41
N LEU A 65 12.71 20.17 -5.86
CA LEU A 65 12.84 19.22 -6.95
C LEU A 65 13.14 19.97 -8.25
N LYS A 66 14.26 19.65 -8.88
CA LYS A 66 14.62 20.21 -10.18
C LYS A 66 13.60 19.79 -11.23
N ARG A 67 13.11 20.77 -11.99
CA ARG A 67 12.11 20.57 -13.05
C ARG A 67 12.63 21.08 -14.39
N ARG A 68 12.22 20.42 -15.47
CA ARG A 68 12.41 20.88 -16.85
C ARG A 68 11.10 21.47 -17.33
N ASN A 69 11.15 22.71 -17.81
CA ASN A 69 9.99 23.37 -18.38
C ASN A 69 9.93 23.08 -19.88
N PHE A 70 8.72 22.86 -20.37
CA PHE A 70 8.45 22.65 -21.79
C PHE A 70 7.11 23.28 -22.14
N THR A 71 6.97 23.68 -23.39
CA THR A 71 5.75 24.29 -23.89
C THR A 71 4.83 23.21 -24.44
N LEU A 72 3.59 23.18 -23.98
CA LEU A 72 2.53 22.36 -24.51
C LEU A 72 1.48 23.29 -25.12
N GLY A 73 1.50 23.42 -26.46
CA GLY A 73 0.73 24.47 -27.14
C GLY A 73 1.27 25.85 -26.77
N ASN A 74 0.47 26.63 -26.03
CA ASN A 74 0.85 27.96 -25.53
C ASN A 74 1.17 27.97 -24.03
N ASP A 75 0.99 26.85 -23.33
CA ASP A 75 1.18 26.78 -21.89
C ASP A 75 2.55 26.23 -21.50
N VAL A 76 3.11 26.77 -20.42
CA VAL A 76 4.34 26.28 -19.84
C VAL A 76 3.99 25.23 -18.80
N ILE A 77 4.49 24.02 -19.01
CA ILE A 77 4.35 22.93 -18.06
C ILE A 77 5.73 22.46 -17.61
N SER A 78 5.78 21.84 -16.45
CA SER A 78 7.04 21.39 -15.86
C SER A 78 7.02 19.89 -15.59
N GLU A 79 8.16 19.26 -15.83
CA GLU A 79 8.35 17.82 -15.66
C GLU A 79 9.63 17.53 -14.88
N SER A 80 9.50 16.60 -13.93
CA SER A 80 10.62 15.97 -13.24
C SER A 80 10.50 14.46 -13.33
N ASN A 81 11.62 13.79 -13.61
CA ASN A 81 11.74 12.34 -13.54
C ASN A 81 12.84 11.99 -12.55
N LEU A 82 12.55 11.09 -11.63
CA LEU A 82 13.45 10.64 -10.58
C LEU A 82 13.14 9.20 -10.19
N PHE A 83 14.03 8.58 -9.42
CA PHE A 83 13.78 7.32 -8.74
C PHE A 83 13.74 7.58 -7.25
N LEU A 84 12.64 7.22 -6.60
CA LEU A 84 12.52 7.26 -5.14
C LEU A 84 13.02 5.94 -4.55
N GLU A 85 14.06 6.01 -3.73
CA GLU A 85 14.54 4.87 -2.97
C GLU A 85 13.78 4.70 -1.65
N PRO A 86 13.79 3.48 -1.07
CA PRO A 86 13.31 3.26 0.29
C PRO A 86 13.92 4.24 1.30
N GLY A 87 13.06 4.94 2.03
CA GLY A 87 13.44 5.97 3.01
C GLY A 87 13.49 7.39 2.45
N GLU A 88 13.21 7.58 1.16
CA GLU A 88 13.07 8.87 0.51
C GLU A 88 11.59 9.24 0.31
N ALA A 89 11.31 10.53 0.18
CA ALA A 89 9.95 11.02 0.00
C ALA A 89 9.87 12.19 -0.99
N LEU A 90 8.65 12.43 -1.46
CA LEU A 90 8.27 13.59 -2.23
C LEU A 90 7.16 14.34 -1.49
N LEU A 91 7.32 15.65 -1.35
CA LEU A 91 6.30 16.54 -0.77
C LEU A 91 5.75 17.46 -1.84
N LEU A 92 4.42 17.57 -1.89
CA LEU A 92 3.68 18.46 -2.79
C LEU A 92 2.75 19.34 -1.95
N TYR A 93 2.46 20.54 -2.43
CA TYR A 93 1.60 21.46 -1.71
C TYR A 93 0.94 22.48 -2.64
N SER A 94 -0.15 23.08 -2.16
CA SER A 94 -0.82 24.21 -2.81
C SER A 94 -0.08 25.53 -2.61
N ASP A 95 -0.49 26.52 -3.40
CA ASP A 95 -0.08 27.91 -3.25
C ASP A 95 -0.48 28.51 -1.90
N GLY A 96 -1.56 28.04 -1.27
CA GLY A 96 -1.89 28.39 0.12
C GLY A 96 -0.74 28.10 1.12
N ILE A 97 0.17 27.17 0.80
CA ILE A 97 1.42 26.98 1.56
C ILE A 97 2.46 28.03 1.18
N THR A 98 2.72 28.23 -0.12
CA THR A 98 3.77 29.16 -0.57
C THR A 98 3.44 30.63 -0.38
N LEU A 99 2.16 30.97 -0.28
CA LEU A 99 1.67 32.32 -0.01
C LEU A 99 1.49 32.57 1.49
N ALA A 100 1.73 31.57 2.34
CA ALA A 100 1.50 31.67 3.76
C ALA A 100 2.27 32.84 4.39
N GLY A 101 1.54 33.71 5.08
CA GLY A 101 2.09 34.89 5.76
C GLY A 101 2.26 36.13 4.90
N ILE A 102 1.95 36.07 3.59
CA ILE A 102 2.04 37.22 2.68
C ILE A 102 1.21 38.42 3.19
N GLY A 103 1.78 39.62 3.11
CA GLY A 103 1.14 40.85 3.60
C GLY A 103 1.00 40.93 5.13
N GLY A 104 1.50 39.92 5.86
CA GLY A 104 1.46 39.83 7.31
C GLY A 104 2.85 39.52 7.89
N LYS A 105 3.05 38.28 8.34
CA LYS A 105 4.30 37.83 8.97
C LYS A 105 5.49 37.81 8.01
N THR A 106 5.24 37.66 6.72
CA THR A 106 6.27 37.68 5.68
C THR A 106 5.83 38.61 4.55
N ARG A 107 6.79 39.24 3.86
CA ARG A 107 6.48 40.15 2.76
C ARG A 107 6.11 39.40 1.47
N LEU A 108 6.70 38.22 1.26
CA LEU A 108 6.66 37.49 -0.01
C LEU A 108 6.01 36.10 0.10
N GLY A 109 5.42 35.75 1.25
CA GLY A 109 4.91 34.40 1.52
C GLY A 109 6.00 33.49 2.12
N TRP A 110 5.89 32.19 1.87
CA TRP A 110 6.75 31.14 2.37
C TRP A 110 7.23 30.26 1.21
N SER A 111 8.23 30.73 0.44
CA SER A 111 8.59 30.12 -0.85
C SER A 111 8.99 28.64 -0.75
N SER A 112 9.00 27.93 -1.88
CA SER A 112 9.48 26.54 -1.97
C SER A 112 10.86 26.34 -1.32
N GLU A 113 11.77 27.31 -1.47
CA GLU A 113 13.09 27.31 -0.81
C GLU A 113 12.98 27.43 0.71
N GLU A 114 12.05 28.24 1.23
CA GLU A 114 11.83 28.39 2.66
C GLU A 114 11.17 27.17 3.29
N VAL A 115 10.20 26.58 2.59
CA VAL A 115 9.63 25.27 2.94
C VAL A 115 10.74 24.21 2.96
N CYS A 116 11.61 24.19 1.96
CA CYS A 116 12.76 23.28 1.91
C CYS A 116 13.72 23.48 3.08
N ARG A 117 14.02 24.72 3.48
CA ARG A 117 14.84 25.03 4.67
C ARG A 117 14.18 24.52 5.95
N PHE A 118 12.87 24.71 6.09
CA PHE A 118 12.10 24.19 7.21
C PHE A 118 12.12 22.65 7.26
N VAL A 119 11.92 21.98 6.12
CA VAL A 119 12.01 20.50 6.06
C VAL A 119 13.40 20.03 6.51
N ASN A 120 14.47 20.67 6.05
CA ASN A 120 15.82 20.33 6.48
C ASN A 120 16.01 20.52 8.00
N SER A 121 15.45 21.56 8.61
CA SER A 121 15.54 21.73 10.08
C SER A 121 14.79 20.63 10.83
N GLN A 122 13.62 20.21 10.36
CA GLN A 122 12.88 19.08 10.92
C GLN A 122 13.67 17.76 10.83
N LEU A 123 14.33 17.51 9.69
CA LEU A 123 15.19 16.33 9.53
C LEU A 123 16.35 16.33 10.53
N VAL A 124 17.00 17.48 10.74
CA VAL A 124 18.08 17.64 11.73
C VAL A 124 17.58 17.38 13.15
N SER A 125 16.34 17.79 13.47
CA SER A 125 15.69 17.52 14.75
C SER A 125 15.22 16.08 14.93
N GLY A 126 15.44 15.19 13.95
CA GLY A 126 15.08 13.77 14.03
C GLY A 126 13.60 13.50 13.72
N THR A 127 12.88 14.45 13.14
CA THR A 127 11.49 14.26 12.74
C THR A 127 11.35 13.13 11.72
N GLY A 128 10.45 12.18 11.99
CA GLY A 128 10.12 11.13 11.04
C GLY A 128 9.48 11.70 9.77
N LYS A 129 9.92 11.25 8.59
CA LYS A 129 9.47 11.77 7.27
C LYS A 129 7.94 11.76 7.08
N LYS A 130 7.24 10.81 7.70
CA LYS A 130 5.77 10.73 7.68
C LYS A 130 5.08 11.95 8.31
N MET A 131 5.75 12.68 9.19
CA MET A 131 5.21 13.86 9.89
C MET A 131 5.44 15.16 9.13
N LEU A 132 6.32 15.18 8.12
CA LEU A 132 6.74 16.41 7.46
C LEU A 132 5.56 17.15 6.81
N ALA A 133 4.64 16.43 6.15
CA ALA A 133 3.47 17.05 5.54
C ALA A 133 2.59 17.79 6.57
N LYS A 134 2.37 17.16 7.73
CA LYS A 134 1.64 17.75 8.85
C LYS A 134 2.34 19.00 9.38
N TYR A 135 3.65 18.94 9.59
CA TYR A 135 4.41 20.07 10.14
C TYR A 135 4.52 21.24 9.17
N ILE A 136 4.62 20.98 7.87
CA ILE A 136 4.54 22.04 6.84
C ILE A 136 3.17 22.72 6.92
N HIS A 137 2.10 21.93 6.97
CA HIS A 137 0.74 22.45 7.05
C HIS A 137 0.52 23.28 8.32
N GLU A 138 0.90 22.78 9.49
CA GLU A 138 0.81 23.51 10.76
C GLU A 138 1.63 24.80 10.74
N GLN A 139 2.83 24.77 10.15
CA GLN A 139 3.65 25.96 10.00
C GLN A 139 3.01 27.00 9.07
N ALA A 140 2.39 26.58 7.96
CA ALA A 140 1.67 27.47 7.07
C ALA A 140 0.46 28.12 7.76
N LEU A 141 -0.35 27.34 8.49
CA LEU A 141 -1.45 27.89 9.30
C LEU A 141 -0.97 28.90 10.34
N ASN A 142 0.17 28.61 10.99
CA ASN A 142 0.79 29.54 11.91
C ASN A 142 1.24 30.83 11.22
N LEU A 143 1.72 30.76 9.98
CA LEU A 143 2.13 31.92 9.20
C LEU A 143 0.93 32.79 8.76
N TRP A 144 -0.17 32.16 8.35
CA TRP A 144 -1.44 32.86 8.10
C TRP A 144 -2.02 33.52 9.35
N GLY A 145 -1.92 32.86 10.51
CA GLY A 145 -2.39 33.40 11.78
C GLY A 145 -3.91 33.33 11.95
N LYS A 146 -4.50 34.32 12.64
CA LYS A 146 -5.93 34.31 13.03
C LYS A 146 -6.89 34.93 11.99
N HIS A 147 -6.36 35.55 10.94
CA HIS A 147 -7.18 36.17 9.88
C HIS A 147 -7.39 35.19 8.72
N CYS A 148 -8.43 35.41 7.90
CA CYS A 148 -8.71 34.62 6.69
C CYS A 148 -7.44 34.47 5.84
N GLY A 149 -6.84 33.28 5.89
CA GLY A 149 -5.79 32.85 4.98
C GLY A 149 -6.39 32.08 3.80
N ASP A 150 -5.53 31.40 3.05
CA ASP A 150 -5.90 30.57 1.91
C ASP A 150 -5.96 29.08 2.28
N ASP A 151 -6.59 28.28 1.43
CA ASP A 151 -6.70 26.84 1.61
C ASP A 151 -5.32 26.15 1.51
N CYS A 152 -4.90 25.54 2.61
CA CYS A 152 -3.60 24.91 2.74
C CYS A 152 -3.70 23.39 2.53
N THR A 153 -3.06 22.86 1.49
CA THR A 153 -2.96 21.42 1.26
C THR A 153 -1.51 20.99 1.15
N VAL A 154 -1.15 19.89 1.83
CA VAL A 154 0.17 19.25 1.72
C VAL A 154 0.00 17.74 1.56
N ILE A 155 0.69 17.15 0.59
CA ILE A 155 0.71 15.71 0.32
C ILE A 155 2.15 15.23 0.45
N GLY A 156 2.34 14.11 1.17
CA GLY A 156 3.63 13.41 1.26
C GLY A 156 3.55 12.00 0.70
N ALA A 157 4.41 11.67 -0.26
CA ALA A 157 4.61 10.33 -0.78
C ALA A 157 5.95 9.77 -0.26
N LEU A 158 5.90 8.79 0.64
CA LEU A 158 7.08 8.16 1.23
C LEU A 158 7.31 6.79 0.60
N CYS A 159 8.50 6.56 0.04
CA CYS A 159 8.91 5.25 -0.42
C CYS A 159 9.45 4.44 0.76
N ARG A 160 8.97 3.19 0.91
CA ARG A 160 9.42 2.25 1.94
C ARG A 160 9.53 0.86 1.33
N PRO A 161 10.31 -0.05 1.95
CA PRO A 161 10.25 -1.45 1.57
C PRO A 161 8.81 -1.97 1.71
N GLY A 162 8.37 -2.74 0.72
CA GLY A 162 7.08 -3.41 0.76
C GLY A 162 7.09 -4.53 1.81
N LYS A 163 6.03 -4.59 2.61
CA LYS A 163 5.77 -5.70 3.53
C LYS A 163 5.23 -6.87 2.72
N VAL A 164 5.89 -8.01 2.84
CA VAL A 164 5.52 -9.22 2.11
C VAL A 164 4.97 -10.26 3.07
N VAL A 165 3.88 -10.91 2.67
CA VAL A 165 3.35 -12.10 3.32
C VAL A 165 3.32 -13.23 2.30
N SER A 166 3.75 -14.42 2.70
CA SER A 166 3.70 -15.62 1.86
C SER A 166 2.81 -16.65 2.57
N VAL A 167 1.74 -17.05 1.89
CA VAL A 167 0.72 -17.97 2.40
C VAL A 167 0.80 -19.29 1.64
N PHE A 168 1.04 -20.39 2.34
CA PHE A 168 0.99 -21.74 1.76
C PHE A 168 -0.28 -22.45 2.20
N SER A 169 -1.12 -22.83 1.23
CA SER A 169 -2.36 -23.54 1.50
C SER A 169 -2.53 -24.75 0.58
N GLY A 170 -2.48 -25.93 1.17
CA GLY A 170 -2.71 -27.22 0.53
C GLY A 170 -1.40 -27.84 0.05
N PRO A 171 -1.16 -29.13 0.30
CA PRO A 171 0.03 -29.79 -0.26
C PRO A 171 -0.09 -29.93 -1.80
N PRO A 172 1.05 -30.08 -2.51
CA PRO A 172 1.09 -30.40 -3.93
C PRO A 172 0.25 -31.64 -4.25
N ALA A 173 -0.22 -31.75 -5.49
CA ALA A 173 -0.95 -32.95 -5.93
C ALA A 173 -0.06 -34.20 -5.93
N ASP A 174 1.22 -34.04 -6.31
CA ASP A 174 2.21 -35.11 -6.33
C ASP A 174 3.24 -34.93 -5.21
N ARG A 175 3.32 -35.94 -4.32
CA ARG A 175 4.23 -35.98 -3.18
C ARG A 175 5.70 -35.93 -3.57
N ALA A 176 6.07 -36.29 -4.80
CA ALA A 176 7.44 -36.12 -5.27
C ALA A 176 7.89 -34.65 -5.25
N HIS A 177 6.96 -33.70 -5.30
CA HIS A 177 7.23 -32.26 -5.25
C HIS A 177 7.17 -31.67 -3.84
N ASP A 178 6.79 -32.44 -2.82
CA ASP A 178 6.61 -31.97 -1.44
C ASP A 178 7.83 -31.17 -0.94
N ALA A 179 9.03 -31.76 -1.02
CA ALA A 179 10.24 -31.13 -0.51
C ALA A 179 10.58 -29.83 -1.26
N ARG A 180 10.53 -29.88 -2.60
CA ARG A 180 10.84 -28.73 -3.46
C ARG A 180 9.88 -27.56 -3.20
N VAL A 181 8.58 -27.83 -3.10
CA VAL A 181 7.56 -26.77 -2.90
C VAL A 181 7.72 -26.13 -1.53
N VAL A 182 8.00 -26.91 -0.48
CA VAL A 182 8.26 -26.35 0.85
C VAL A 182 9.51 -25.49 0.85
N GLU A 183 10.60 -25.94 0.21
CA GLU A 183 11.83 -25.16 0.09
C GLU A 183 11.60 -23.84 -0.66
N GLU A 184 10.90 -23.89 -1.80
CA GLU A 184 10.52 -22.70 -2.56
C GLU A 184 9.64 -21.75 -1.73
N PHE A 185 8.69 -22.26 -0.95
CA PHE A 185 7.85 -21.45 -0.06
C PHE A 185 8.66 -20.77 1.06
N LEU A 186 9.55 -21.51 1.71
CA LEU A 186 10.40 -20.99 2.79
C LEU A 186 11.37 -19.93 2.28
N ALA A 187 11.82 -20.04 1.02
CA ALA A 187 12.69 -19.08 0.37
C ALA A 187 11.99 -17.78 -0.07
N LEU A 188 10.65 -17.73 -0.12
CA LEU A 188 9.93 -16.49 -0.42
C LEU A 188 10.24 -15.41 0.63
N PRO A 189 10.17 -14.11 0.30
CA PRO A 189 10.39 -13.05 1.28
C PRO A 189 9.21 -12.90 2.25
N GLY A 190 9.47 -12.22 3.36
CA GLY A 190 8.45 -11.76 4.31
C GLY A 190 7.91 -12.83 5.26
N GLN A 191 6.78 -12.55 5.88
CA GLN A 191 6.14 -13.42 6.87
C GLN A 191 5.70 -14.74 6.22
N LYS A 192 5.87 -15.87 6.92
CA LYS A 192 5.46 -17.22 6.51
C LYS A 192 4.18 -17.63 7.21
N ILE A 193 3.15 -17.88 6.43
CA ILE A 193 1.85 -18.32 6.91
C ILE A 193 1.50 -19.65 6.26
N VAL A 194 1.07 -20.63 7.07
CA VAL A 194 0.60 -21.92 6.58
C VAL A 194 -0.87 -22.11 6.93
N CYS A 195 -1.71 -22.27 5.92
CA CYS A 195 -3.15 -22.48 6.10
C CYS A 195 -3.51 -23.93 5.70
N GLY A 196 -3.77 -24.80 6.68
CA GLY A 196 -4.10 -26.20 6.44
C GLY A 196 -3.36 -27.14 7.36
N ALA A 197 -4.06 -27.98 8.13
CA ALA A 197 -3.42 -29.00 8.97
C ALA A 197 -2.50 -29.95 8.16
N THR A 198 -2.95 -30.43 7.01
CA THR A 198 -2.13 -31.28 6.13
C THR A 198 -0.92 -30.55 5.57
N THR A 199 -1.07 -29.27 5.20
CA THR A 199 0.03 -28.41 4.76
C THR A 199 1.04 -28.19 5.88
N ALA A 200 0.56 -27.94 7.10
CA ALA A 200 1.38 -27.73 8.27
C ALA A 200 2.18 -28.98 8.63
N GLN A 201 1.58 -30.17 8.53
CA GLN A 201 2.30 -31.45 8.72
C GLN A 201 3.40 -31.65 7.66
N LEU A 202 3.12 -31.31 6.40
CA LEU A 202 4.10 -31.35 5.33
C LEU A 202 5.31 -30.44 5.65
N VAL A 203 5.06 -29.19 6.03
CA VAL A 203 6.12 -28.23 6.37
C VAL A 203 6.87 -28.66 7.63
N ALA A 204 6.16 -29.15 8.66
CA ALA A 204 6.75 -29.63 9.90
C ALA A 204 7.71 -30.81 9.67
N ARG A 205 7.31 -31.77 8.82
CA ARG A 205 8.15 -32.91 8.42
C ARG A 205 9.41 -32.44 7.70
N HIS A 206 9.29 -31.48 6.79
CA HIS A 206 10.45 -30.92 6.07
C HIS A 206 11.43 -30.20 7.01
N LEU A 207 10.91 -29.41 7.95
CA LEU A 207 11.72 -28.70 8.94
C LEU A 207 12.24 -29.58 10.08
N SER A 208 11.82 -30.85 10.15
CA SER A 208 12.10 -31.75 11.29
C SER A 208 11.65 -31.16 12.63
N ARG A 209 10.49 -30.48 12.65
CA ARG A 209 9.88 -29.84 13.84
C ARG A 209 8.54 -30.47 14.18
N LYS A 210 8.11 -30.32 15.44
CA LYS A 210 6.80 -30.80 15.91
C LYS A 210 5.74 -29.72 15.70
N LEU A 211 4.62 -30.11 15.08
CA LEU A 211 3.42 -29.28 15.01
C LEU A 211 2.70 -29.34 16.37
N GLN A 212 2.47 -28.19 16.99
CA GLN A 212 1.75 -28.07 18.25
C GLN A 212 0.36 -27.50 18.01
N ILE A 213 -0.64 -28.00 18.73
CA ILE A 213 -2.02 -27.52 18.66
C ILE A 213 -2.21 -26.48 19.75
N ASN A 214 -2.63 -25.27 19.37
CA ASN A 214 -2.95 -24.21 20.31
C ASN A 214 -4.44 -24.26 20.61
N THR A 215 -4.83 -25.00 21.65
CA THR A 215 -6.23 -25.10 22.06
C THR A 215 -6.77 -23.81 22.67
N ALA A 216 -5.90 -22.87 23.04
CA ALA A 216 -6.28 -21.55 23.56
C ALA A 216 -6.93 -20.65 22.49
N ASP A 217 -6.68 -20.92 21.20
CA ASP A 217 -7.19 -20.13 20.07
C ASP A 217 -8.56 -20.63 19.55
N ALA A 218 -9.12 -21.68 20.16
CA ALA A 218 -10.38 -22.28 19.72
C ALA A 218 -11.57 -21.60 20.38
N SER A 219 -12.51 -21.09 19.58
CA SER A 219 -13.80 -20.55 20.06
C SER A 219 -14.96 -21.43 19.56
N LEU A 220 -16.20 -21.06 19.90
CA LEU A 220 -17.41 -21.71 19.37
C LEU A 220 -17.47 -21.69 17.84
N ILE A 221 -16.77 -20.74 17.20
CA ILE A 221 -16.86 -20.46 15.78
C ILE A 221 -15.48 -20.54 15.10
N ALA A 222 -14.39 -20.17 15.80
CA ALA A 222 -13.03 -20.20 15.25
C ALA A 222 -12.35 -21.56 15.45
N PRO A 223 -11.72 -22.14 14.41
CA PRO A 223 -11.00 -23.40 14.53
C PRO A 223 -9.71 -23.24 15.35
N PRO A 224 -9.15 -24.33 15.92
CA PRO A 224 -7.92 -24.24 16.69
C PRO A 224 -6.76 -23.72 15.84
N GLY A 225 -5.93 -22.88 16.45
CA GLY A 225 -4.64 -22.48 15.89
C GLY A 225 -3.61 -23.61 16.02
N TYR A 226 -2.56 -23.52 15.20
CA TYR A 226 -1.39 -24.37 15.35
C TYR A 226 -0.15 -23.50 15.51
N SER A 227 0.89 -24.06 16.11
CA SER A 227 2.22 -23.44 16.13
C SER A 227 3.27 -24.40 15.58
N LEU A 228 4.18 -23.82 14.79
CA LEU A 228 5.30 -24.52 14.17
C LEU A 228 6.52 -23.61 14.17
N GLU A 229 7.59 -24.06 14.84
CA GLU A 229 8.85 -23.30 14.87
C GLU A 229 9.37 -23.07 13.44
N GLY A 230 9.68 -21.81 13.13
CA GLY A 230 10.10 -21.38 11.78
C GLY A 230 8.94 -20.90 10.88
N ILE A 231 7.70 -20.89 11.37
CA ILE A 231 6.52 -20.34 10.67
C ILE A 231 5.80 -19.34 11.58
N ASP A 232 5.47 -18.17 11.05
CA ASP A 232 4.93 -17.05 11.84
C ASP A 232 3.45 -17.23 12.24
N LEU A 233 2.66 -17.90 11.39
CA LEU A 233 1.26 -18.21 11.66
C LEU A 233 0.86 -19.54 11.01
N VAL A 234 0.18 -20.41 11.76
CA VAL A 234 -0.38 -21.65 11.23
C VAL A 234 -1.86 -21.76 11.59
N THR A 235 -2.70 -21.95 10.57
CA THR A 235 -4.17 -21.98 10.71
C THR A 235 -4.78 -23.28 10.16
N GLU A 236 -6.06 -23.52 10.44
CA GLU A 236 -6.80 -24.73 10.04
C GLU A 236 -6.86 -24.94 8.53
N GLY A 237 -6.92 -23.85 7.75
CA GLY A 237 -6.94 -23.92 6.29
C GLY A 237 -8.19 -23.32 5.68
N ALA A 238 -8.99 -24.16 5.01
CA ALA A 238 -10.11 -23.70 4.20
C ALA A 238 -11.20 -23.01 5.04
N VAL A 239 -11.44 -23.45 6.28
CA VAL A 239 -12.42 -22.81 7.16
C VAL A 239 -11.96 -21.39 7.50
N THR A 240 -10.71 -21.24 7.95
CA THR A 240 -10.13 -19.92 8.29
C THR A 240 -10.15 -18.97 7.10
N LEU A 241 -9.82 -19.44 5.89
CA LEU A 241 -9.84 -18.62 4.68
C LEU A 241 -11.26 -18.14 4.33
N ASN A 242 -12.28 -18.99 4.49
CA ASN A 242 -13.67 -18.61 4.26
C ASN A 242 -14.18 -17.63 5.31
N GLN A 243 -13.84 -17.85 6.58
CA GLN A 243 -14.17 -16.92 7.65
C GLN A 243 -13.53 -15.55 7.40
N LEU A 244 -12.25 -15.51 7.02
CA LEU A 244 -11.57 -14.29 6.63
C LEU A 244 -12.30 -13.58 5.48
N PHE A 245 -12.64 -14.32 4.41
CA PHE A 245 -13.34 -13.75 3.25
C PHE A 245 -14.67 -13.09 3.62
N ASN A 246 -15.37 -13.64 4.61
CA ASN A 246 -16.65 -13.11 5.09
C ASN A 246 -16.50 -11.83 5.93
N ILE A 247 -15.36 -11.63 6.59
CA ILE A 247 -15.14 -10.48 7.49
C ILE A 247 -14.16 -9.44 6.94
N ILE A 248 -13.51 -9.69 5.81
CA ILE A 248 -12.45 -8.82 5.28
C ILE A 248 -12.91 -7.37 5.02
N ASP A 249 -14.20 -7.17 4.75
CA ASP A 249 -14.79 -5.83 4.53
C ASP A 249 -15.44 -5.24 5.80
N ALA A 250 -15.45 -5.98 6.92
CA ALA A 250 -16.05 -5.51 8.17
C ALA A 250 -15.09 -4.59 8.93
N ASP A 251 -15.64 -3.73 9.79
CA ASP A 251 -14.86 -2.82 10.63
C ASP A 251 -13.97 -3.64 11.60
N PRO A 252 -12.64 -3.49 11.56
CA PRO A 252 -11.74 -4.21 12.46
C PRO A 252 -12.04 -4.01 13.94
N LEU A 253 -12.68 -2.90 14.32
CA LEU A 253 -13.12 -2.65 15.70
C LEU A 253 -14.20 -3.63 16.18
N SER A 254 -14.87 -4.33 15.26
CA SER A 254 -15.90 -5.33 15.56
C SER A 254 -15.36 -6.75 15.75
N PHE A 255 -14.05 -6.95 15.56
CA PHE A 255 -13.45 -8.29 15.62
C PHE A 255 -13.28 -8.78 17.06
N GLU A 256 -13.46 -10.09 17.26
CA GLU A 256 -13.13 -10.74 18.53
C GLU A 256 -11.62 -10.61 18.82
N VAL A 257 -11.27 -10.48 20.11
CA VAL A 257 -9.87 -10.39 20.53
C VAL A 257 -9.21 -11.78 20.37
N GLU A 258 -8.19 -11.83 19.50
CA GLU A 258 -7.23 -12.93 19.29
C GLU A 258 -7.82 -14.29 18.81
N SER A 259 -7.96 -14.44 17.48
CA SER A 259 -8.22 -15.72 16.82
C SER A 259 -7.26 -15.95 15.64
N SER A 260 -7.20 -17.18 15.14
CA SER A 260 -6.44 -17.49 13.91
C SER A 260 -6.94 -16.68 12.69
N VAL A 261 -8.23 -16.31 12.67
CA VAL A 261 -8.82 -15.52 11.58
C VAL A 261 -8.38 -14.06 11.68
N THR A 262 -8.42 -13.47 12.88
CA THR A 262 -8.05 -12.06 13.08
C THR A 262 -6.55 -11.85 12.92
N ARG A 263 -5.71 -12.79 13.37
CA ARG A 263 -4.26 -12.76 13.11
C ARG A 263 -3.93 -12.90 11.62
N LEU A 264 -4.69 -13.72 10.89
CA LEU A 264 -4.54 -13.81 9.44
C LEU A 264 -4.98 -12.52 8.76
N TYR A 265 -6.09 -11.93 9.18
CA TYR A 265 -6.55 -10.62 8.71
C TYR A 265 -5.47 -9.56 8.93
N GLU A 266 -4.94 -9.41 10.15
CA GLU A 266 -3.90 -8.43 10.48
C GLU A 266 -2.66 -8.57 9.61
N ALA A 267 -2.18 -9.82 9.44
CA ALA A 267 -1.04 -10.09 8.58
C ALA A 267 -1.30 -9.69 7.13
N LEU A 268 -2.46 -10.07 6.57
CA LEU A 268 -2.80 -9.69 5.19
C LEU A 268 -3.06 -8.19 5.06
N ALA A 269 -3.68 -7.56 6.08
CA ALA A 269 -4.06 -6.16 6.10
C ALA A 269 -2.84 -5.23 6.13
N ASP A 270 -1.76 -5.65 6.77
CA ASP A 270 -0.50 -4.91 6.84
C ASP A 270 0.44 -5.18 5.64
N ALA A 271 0.11 -6.16 4.78
CA ALA A 271 0.94 -6.57 3.65
C ALA A 271 0.71 -5.71 2.39
N ASP A 272 1.80 -5.31 1.73
CA ASP A 272 1.75 -4.66 0.40
C ASP A 272 1.77 -5.70 -0.74
N ARG A 273 2.45 -6.83 -0.50
CA ARG A 273 2.51 -7.97 -1.41
C ARG A 273 2.15 -9.26 -0.69
N ILE A 274 1.29 -10.05 -1.31
CA ILE A 274 0.90 -11.37 -0.81
C ILE A 274 1.21 -12.42 -1.88
N ASN A 275 2.02 -13.42 -1.54
CA ASN A 275 2.29 -14.57 -2.38
C ASN A 275 1.47 -15.76 -1.88
N PHE A 276 0.57 -16.29 -2.69
CA PHE A 276 -0.14 -17.52 -2.41
C PHE A 276 0.55 -18.70 -3.10
N VAL A 277 0.94 -19.70 -2.33
CA VAL A 277 1.30 -21.03 -2.82
C VAL A 277 0.08 -21.91 -2.56
N VAL A 278 -0.54 -22.43 -3.62
CA VAL A 278 -1.82 -23.13 -3.53
C VAL A 278 -1.67 -24.54 -4.08
N GLY A 279 -1.78 -25.53 -3.21
CA GLY A 279 -1.67 -26.94 -3.61
C GLY A 279 -2.98 -27.51 -4.14
N ASN A 280 -2.85 -28.37 -5.15
CA ASN A 280 -3.97 -29.03 -5.82
C ASN A 280 -4.35 -30.40 -5.26
N SER A 281 -3.74 -30.82 -4.14
CA SER A 281 -4.13 -32.08 -3.50
C SER A 281 -5.64 -32.09 -3.20
N SER A 282 -6.32 -33.07 -3.76
CA SER A 282 -7.73 -33.32 -3.50
C SER A 282 -7.88 -33.82 -2.07
N ASN A 283 -8.15 -32.92 -1.12
CA ASN A 283 -8.62 -33.32 0.20
C ASN A 283 -10.02 -33.89 0.04
N VAL A 284 -10.14 -35.21 0.13
CA VAL A 284 -11.41 -35.97 0.06
C VAL A 284 -12.44 -35.41 1.05
N GLY A 285 -12.01 -34.85 2.18
CA GLY A 285 -12.88 -34.21 3.18
C GLY A 285 -13.49 -32.85 2.78
N HIS A 286 -12.94 -32.10 1.82
CA HIS A 286 -13.52 -30.82 1.37
C HIS A 286 -14.47 -30.96 0.17
N ALA A 287 -14.58 -32.16 -0.41
CA ALA A 287 -15.62 -32.51 -1.36
C ALA A 287 -16.93 -32.95 -0.67
N ASP A 288 -16.90 -33.07 0.67
CA ASP A 288 -18.04 -33.43 1.49
C ASP A 288 -19.16 -32.37 1.36
N ILE A 289 -20.38 -32.87 1.15
CA ILE A 289 -21.59 -32.06 1.06
C ILE A 289 -21.78 -31.21 2.33
N ALA A 290 -21.30 -31.68 3.49
CA ALA A 290 -21.38 -30.94 4.75
C ALA A 290 -20.70 -29.56 4.68
N PHE A 291 -19.51 -29.46 4.06
CA PHE A 291 -18.82 -28.18 3.89
C PHE A 291 -19.59 -27.22 2.97
N LYS A 292 -20.19 -27.76 1.89
CA LYS A 292 -21.03 -26.96 1.00
C LYS A 292 -22.30 -26.48 1.69
N GLN A 293 -22.93 -27.31 2.52
CA GLN A 293 -24.11 -26.94 3.31
C GLN A 293 -23.81 -25.84 4.34
N GLN A 294 -22.58 -25.79 4.86
CA GLN A 294 -22.10 -24.73 5.75
C GLN A 294 -21.62 -23.47 5.00
N GLY A 295 -21.72 -23.43 3.67
CA GLY A 295 -21.29 -22.29 2.85
C GLY A 295 -19.77 -22.19 2.68
N ILE A 296 -19.00 -23.20 3.04
CA ILE A 296 -17.54 -23.20 2.94
C ILE A 296 -17.14 -23.49 1.50
N MET A 297 -16.50 -22.51 0.86
CA MET A 297 -16.01 -22.62 -0.51
C MET A 297 -14.70 -23.41 -0.59
N PRO A 298 -14.44 -24.10 -1.72
CA PRO A 298 -13.15 -24.71 -1.98
C PRO A 298 -11.99 -23.72 -1.90
N ARG A 299 -10.82 -24.19 -1.47
CA ARG A 299 -9.59 -23.40 -1.26
C ARG A 299 -9.22 -22.50 -2.45
N HIS A 300 -9.20 -23.06 -3.67
CA HIS A 300 -8.88 -22.28 -4.87
C HIS A 300 -9.86 -21.12 -5.06
N LYS A 301 -11.16 -21.39 -4.91
CA LYS A 301 -12.21 -20.40 -5.09
C LYS A 301 -12.13 -19.28 -4.05
N VAL A 302 -11.95 -19.62 -2.77
CA VAL A 302 -11.86 -18.59 -1.72
C VAL A 302 -10.57 -17.76 -1.85
N ILE A 303 -9.45 -18.36 -2.23
CA ILE A 303 -8.20 -17.64 -2.48
C ILE A 303 -8.34 -16.69 -3.68
N ASP A 304 -8.97 -17.13 -4.77
CA ASP A 304 -9.21 -16.28 -5.93
C ASP A 304 -10.09 -15.07 -5.58
N LEU A 305 -11.14 -15.28 -4.78
CA LEU A 305 -12.03 -14.20 -4.34
C LEU A 305 -11.33 -13.25 -3.36
N LEU A 306 -10.55 -13.76 -2.41
CA LEU A 306 -9.69 -12.95 -1.54
C LEU A 306 -8.71 -12.12 -2.37
N ALA A 307 -8.04 -12.75 -3.34
CA ALA A 307 -7.10 -12.07 -4.23
C ALA A 307 -7.76 -10.94 -5.03
N GLN A 308 -9.01 -11.12 -5.48
CA GLN A 308 -9.76 -10.05 -6.15
C GLN A 308 -10.03 -8.85 -5.23
N LYS A 309 -10.51 -9.11 -4.01
CA LYS A 309 -10.75 -8.03 -3.02
C LYS A 309 -9.45 -7.29 -2.69
N LEU A 310 -8.40 -8.03 -2.33
CA LEU A 310 -7.08 -7.49 -1.98
C LEU A 310 -6.44 -6.71 -3.14
N ARG A 311 -6.61 -7.13 -4.41
CA ARG A 311 -6.15 -6.36 -5.57
C ARG A 311 -6.91 -5.04 -5.73
N THR A 312 -8.20 -5.03 -5.41
CA THR A 312 -9.04 -3.83 -5.47
C THR A 312 -8.59 -2.79 -4.43
N GLU A 313 -8.07 -3.24 -3.29
CA GLU A 313 -7.41 -2.40 -2.28
C GLU A 313 -6.00 -1.92 -2.68
N GLY A 314 -5.50 -2.32 -3.85
CA GLY A 314 -4.19 -1.91 -4.36
C GLY A 314 -3.01 -2.82 -3.97
N ARG A 315 -3.27 -4.02 -3.40
CA ARG A 315 -2.20 -4.96 -3.03
C ARG A 315 -1.68 -5.74 -4.23
N LEU A 316 -0.39 -6.11 -4.18
CA LEU A 316 0.25 -6.96 -5.18
C LEU A 316 0.05 -8.43 -4.83
N ILE A 317 -0.74 -9.14 -5.63
CA ILE A 317 -1.08 -10.54 -5.38
C ILE A 317 -0.49 -11.46 -6.45
N ASP A 318 0.38 -12.36 -6.01
CA ASP A 318 0.95 -13.45 -6.81
C ASP A 318 0.35 -14.79 -6.36
N ILE A 319 -0.11 -15.62 -7.30
CA ILE A 319 -0.71 -16.92 -7.00
C ILE A 319 0.00 -17.99 -7.81
N LYS A 320 0.67 -18.90 -7.12
CA LYS A 320 1.37 -20.05 -7.70
C LYS A 320 0.64 -21.34 -7.33
N GLN A 321 0.18 -22.05 -8.35
CA GLN A 321 -0.40 -23.38 -8.20
C GLN A 321 0.70 -24.44 -8.16
N VAL A 322 0.59 -25.41 -7.24
CA VAL A 322 1.56 -26.49 -7.00
C VAL A 322 0.91 -27.85 -6.82
#